data_AF-A0A6P2D0N2-F1
#
_entry.id   AF-A0A6P2D0N2-F1
#
_cell.length_a   1.000
_cell.length_b   1.000
_cell.length_c   1.000
_cell.angle_alpha   90.00
_cell.angle_beta   90.00
_cell.angle_gamma   90.00
#
_symmetry.space_group_name_H-M   'P 1'
#
loop_
_entity.id
_entity.type
_entity.pdbx_description
1 polymer ?
#
loop_
_entity_poly.entity_id
_entity_poly.type
_entity_poly.pdbx_seq_one_letter_code
_entity_poly.pdbx_strand_id
1 'polypeptide(L)'
;MAQLVGTKCVICQEKITNELDSRYCRDCGKPRHTACVRLPDRPTDELCYECGVPVGTLDKPVEPKESPDFLQYGTFPVSRTCPKCRGEKYKRVKPLGWIAFKWDRVCKDCATRYTPPTPWWAALTFVGVGLLLAGFGGISVLLGMLKGDPLRLPAIACEGFLGIIGCLSIYHGLRSLFNPGDV
;
A
#
# COMPACT_ATOMS: atom_id res chain seq x y z
N MET A 1 15.73 -7.44 8.09
CA MET A 1 16.45 -6.25 8.61
C MET A 1 17.41 -6.76 9.66
N ALA A 2 18.68 -6.37 9.65
CA ALA A 2 19.65 -6.84 10.64
C ALA A 2 19.40 -6.13 11.97
N GLN A 3 19.30 -6.89 13.07
CA GLN A 3 19.13 -6.34 14.41
C GLN A 3 20.41 -5.61 14.83
N LEU A 4 20.29 -4.33 15.20
CA LEU A 4 21.44 -3.47 15.54
C LEU A 4 21.87 -3.58 17.01
N VAL A 5 20.99 -4.09 17.87
CA VAL A 5 21.24 -4.24 19.30
C VAL A 5 22.43 -5.19 19.53
N GLY A 6 23.39 -4.74 20.33
CA GLY A 6 24.63 -5.49 20.65
C GLY A 6 25.81 -5.19 19.73
N THR A 7 25.61 -4.49 18.61
CA THR A 7 26.71 -4.01 17.77
C THR A 7 27.38 -2.77 18.38
N LYS A 8 28.66 -2.53 18.07
CA LYS A 8 29.41 -1.37 18.57
C LYS A 8 29.21 -0.17 17.67
N CYS A 9 28.98 1.00 18.26
CA CYS A 9 28.94 2.27 17.55
C CYS A 9 30.32 2.61 16.98
N VAL A 10 30.39 2.89 15.67
CA VAL A 10 31.66 3.21 15.01
C VAL A 10 32.29 4.55 15.40
N ILE A 11 31.64 5.35 16.24
CA ILE A 11 32.15 6.64 16.74
C ILE A 11 32.65 6.48 18.17
N CYS A 12 31.77 6.11 19.12
CA CYS A 12 32.13 6.00 20.53
C CYS A 12 32.63 4.61 20.97
N GLN A 13 32.58 3.59 20.10
CA GLN A 13 32.95 2.19 20.38
C GLN A 13 32.11 1.47 21.46
N GLU A 14 31.10 2.12 22.03
CA GLU A 14 30.15 1.51 22.98
C GLU A 14 29.08 0.67 22.26
N LYS A 15 28.50 -0.29 22.98
CA LYS A 15 27.44 -1.16 22.45
C LYS A 15 26.10 -0.43 22.35
N ILE A 16 25.42 -0.61 21.23
CA ILE A 16 24.06 -0.13 21.00
C ILE A 16 23.09 -0.99 21.81
N THR A 17 22.41 -0.38 22.77
CA THR A 17 21.42 -1.04 23.63
C THR A 17 19.99 -0.92 23.11
N ASN A 18 19.71 0.05 22.24
CA ASN A 18 18.38 0.35 21.70
C ASN A 18 18.43 0.58 20.18
N GLU A 19 17.57 -0.11 19.43
CA GLU A 19 17.47 0.05 17.97
C GLU A 19 16.99 1.45 17.56
N LEU A 20 16.14 2.09 18.36
CA LEU A 20 15.63 3.44 18.08
C LEU A 20 16.72 4.51 18.14
N ASP A 21 17.73 4.31 18.98
CA ASP A 21 18.88 5.21 19.13
C ASP A 21 19.99 4.89 18.12
N SER A 22 19.80 3.92 17.24
CA SER A 22 20.81 3.58 16.24
C SER A 22 20.50 4.17 14.86
N ARG A 23 21.56 4.53 14.15
CA ARG A 23 21.58 4.94 12.75
C ARG A 23 22.78 4.26 12.07
N TYR A 24 22.79 4.23 10.75
CA TYR A 24 23.97 3.79 10.00
C TYR A 24 24.80 5.01 9.57
N CYS A 25 26.12 4.87 9.56
CA CYS A 25 27.02 5.77 8.83
C CYS A 25 26.63 5.74 7.35
N ARG A 26 26.48 6.92 6.72
CA ARG A 26 26.01 7.00 5.33
C ARG A 26 27.04 6.49 4.33
N ASP A 27 28.33 6.56 4.67
CA ASP A 27 29.41 6.20 3.76
C ASP A 27 29.72 4.70 3.83
N CYS A 28 29.91 4.14 5.03
CA CYS A 28 30.30 2.74 5.20
C CYS A 28 29.15 1.80 5.60
N GLY A 29 27.97 2.33 5.92
CA GLY A 29 26.82 1.52 6.32
C GLY A 29 26.97 0.82 7.68
N LYS A 30 27.96 1.19 8.50
CA LYS A 30 28.14 0.62 9.86
C LYS A 30 27.34 1.38 10.92
N PRO A 31 26.90 0.72 12.00
CA PRO A 31 25.98 1.32 12.96
C PRO A 31 26.65 2.34 13.90
N ARG A 32 25.90 3.35 14.32
CA ARG A 32 26.29 4.42 15.24
C ARG A 32 25.09 4.89 16.09
N HIS A 33 25.35 5.49 17.25
CA HIS A 33 24.30 6.13 18.07
C HIS A 33 23.80 7.44 17.44
N THR A 34 22.54 7.78 17.69
CA THR A 34 21.94 9.06 17.27
C THR A 34 22.53 10.20 18.08
N ALA A 35 22.77 9.97 19.38
CA ALA A 35 23.44 10.92 20.25
C ALA A 35 24.88 11.27 19.78
N CYS A 36 25.62 10.29 19.24
CA CYS A 36 26.98 10.52 18.71
C CYS A 36 27.01 11.43 17.48
N VAL A 37 25.88 11.73 16.85
CA VAL A 37 25.79 12.68 15.73
C VAL A 37 25.53 14.11 16.22
N ARG A 38 24.85 14.27 17.37
CA ARG A 38 24.24 15.53 17.80
C ARG A 38 24.99 16.27 18.90
N LEU A 39 26.26 15.96 19.18
CA LEU A 39 27.00 16.68 20.22
C LEU A 39 27.66 17.93 19.60
N PRO A 40 27.09 19.14 19.78
CA PRO A 40 27.60 20.36 19.17
C PRO A 40 28.96 20.79 19.72
N ASP A 41 29.32 20.33 20.92
CA ASP A 41 30.54 20.73 21.63
C ASP A 41 31.71 19.77 21.46
N ARG A 42 31.58 18.74 20.60
CA ARG A 42 32.72 17.88 20.27
C ARG A 42 33.54 18.50 19.14
N PRO A 43 34.88 18.46 19.23
CA PRO A 43 35.73 18.91 18.14
C PRO A 43 35.29 18.20 16.85
N THR A 44 35.07 18.98 15.79
CA THR A 44 34.55 18.57 14.48
C THR A 44 35.40 17.54 13.74
N ASP A 45 36.49 17.10 14.37
CA ASP A 45 37.49 16.19 13.83
C ASP A 45 37.18 14.72 14.17
N GLU A 46 36.02 14.41 14.76
CA GLU A 46 35.58 13.02 14.91
C GLU A 46 35.33 12.40 13.52
N LEU A 47 36.26 11.54 13.11
CA LEU A 47 36.18 10.72 11.91
C LEU A 47 35.49 9.40 12.27
N CYS A 48 34.71 8.86 11.34
CA CYS A 48 34.28 7.47 11.44
C CYS A 48 35.52 6.57 11.48
N TYR A 49 35.69 5.76 12.54
CA TYR A 49 36.88 4.90 12.71
C TYR A 49 37.10 3.88 11.59
N GLU A 50 36.08 3.64 10.79
CA GLU A 50 36.06 2.59 9.76
C GLU A 50 36.28 3.14 8.35
N CYS A 51 35.79 4.34 8.04
CA CYS A 51 35.95 4.95 6.71
C CYS A 51 36.72 6.27 6.71
N GLY A 52 37.05 6.83 7.87
CA GLY A 52 37.82 8.07 7.98
C GLY A 52 37.07 9.34 7.55
N VAL A 53 35.76 9.27 7.29
CA VAL A 53 34.96 10.44 6.88
C VAL A 53 34.52 11.24 8.11
N PRO A 54 34.64 12.58 8.12
CA PRO A 54 34.19 13.44 9.22
C PRO A 54 32.69 13.36 9.43
N VAL A 55 32.26 13.22 10.69
CA VAL A 55 30.85 12.98 11.05
C VAL A 55 29.95 14.20 10.80
N GLY A 56 30.52 15.42 10.79
CA GLY A 56 29.78 16.69 10.74
C GLY A 56 29.35 17.20 9.36
N THR A 57 29.81 16.63 8.25
CA THR A 57 29.51 17.17 6.90
C THR A 57 28.16 16.74 6.32
N LEU A 58 27.35 15.98 7.05
CA LEU A 58 26.21 15.24 6.47
C LEU A 58 24.84 15.49 7.12
N ASP A 59 24.67 16.56 7.90
CA ASP A 59 23.38 16.99 8.41
C ASP A 59 22.69 18.05 7.53
N LYS A 60 22.97 18.07 6.22
CA LYS A 60 21.89 18.48 5.32
C LYS A 60 20.76 17.47 5.56
N PRO A 61 19.53 17.92 5.88
CA PRO A 61 18.36 17.06 5.80
C PRO A 61 18.49 16.35 4.46
N VAL A 62 18.58 15.03 4.48
CA VAL A 62 18.34 14.30 3.25
C VAL A 62 16.89 14.62 3.00
N GLU A 63 16.64 15.57 2.09
CA GLU A 63 15.40 15.60 1.34
C GLU A 63 15.13 14.14 1.04
N PRO A 64 14.02 13.57 1.53
CA PRO A 64 13.73 12.16 1.36
C PRO A 64 14.00 11.88 -0.10
N LYS A 65 15.08 11.13 -0.41
CA LYS A 65 15.22 10.58 -1.75
C LYS A 65 13.92 9.82 -1.91
N GLU A 66 13.03 10.36 -2.74
CA GLU A 66 11.77 9.74 -3.08
C GLU A 66 12.08 8.27 -3.20
N SER A 67 11.53 7.49 -2.27
CA SER A 67 11.59 6.04 -2.34
C SER A 67 11.21 5.70 -3.78
N PRO A 68 12.06 5.00 -4.55
CA PRO A 68 11.92 4.89 -5.99
C PRO A 68 10.48 4.55 -6.32
N ASP A 69 9.79 5.53 -6.90
CA ASP A 69 8.42 5.49 -7.39
C ASP A 69 7.53 4.50 -6.65
N PHE A 70 6.76 5.00 -5.67
CA PHE A 70 5.38 4.55 -5.60
C PHE A 70 4.78 4.81 -6.97
N LEU A 71 4.78 3.75 -7.78
CA LEU A 71 4.23 3.66 -9.13
C LEU A 71 3.02 4.60 -9.21
N GLN A 72 3.16 5.72 -9.92
CA GLN A 72 2.01 6.49 -10.35
C GLN A 72 1.11 5.50 -11.07
N TYR A 73 -0.03 5.18 -10.45
CA TYR A 73 -1.13 4.46 -11.05
C TYR A 73 -1.75 5.39 -12.09
N GLY A 74 -1.00 5.63 -13.17
CA GLY A 74 -1.51 6.26 -14.36
C GLY A 74 -2.66 5.41 -14.88
N THR A 75 -3.70 6.08 -15.37
CA THR A 75 -4.86 5.50 -16.03
C THR A 75 -4.41 4.83 -17.32
N PHE A 76 -3.77 3.66 -17.24
CA PHE A 76 -3.21 3.01 -18.42
C PHE A 76 -4.34 2.29 -19.15
N PRO A 77 -4.52 2.55 -20.47
CA PRO A 77 -5.41 1.75 -21.29
C PRO A 77 -4.97 0.29 -21.19
N VAL A 78 -5.92 -0.62 -21.33
CA VAL A 78 -5.86 -2.09 -21.15
C VAL A 78 -4.80 -2.77 -22.04
N SER A 79 -3.53 -2.38 -21.92
CA SER A 79 -2.49 -2.81 -22.82
C SER A 79 -1.98 -4.17 -22.35
N ARG A 80 -1.78 -5.05 -23.33
CA ARG A 80 -1.08 -6.33 -23.09
C ARG A 80 0.42 -6.10 -22.80
N THR A 81 0.90 -4.88 -23.02
CA THR A 81 2.28 -4.45 -22.89
C THR A 81 2.58 -3.91 -21.49
N CYS A 82 3.83 -4.03 -21.06
CA CYS A 82 4.30 -3.44 -19.81
C CYS A 82 4.26 -1.91 -19.88
N PRO A 83 3.75 -1.20 -18.85
CA PRO A 83 3.69 0.26 -18.86
C PRO A 83 5.09 0.92 -18.86
N LYS A 84 6.11 0.24 -18.32
CA LYS A 84 7.47 0.78 -18.21
C LYS A 84 8.30 0.58 -19.48
N CYS A 85 8.38 -0.64 -20.00
CA CYS A 85 9.26 -0.97 -21.14
C CYS A 85 8.51 -1.31 -22.44
N ARG A 86 7.17 -1.34 -22.43
CA ARG A 86 6.32 -1.77 -23.54
C ARG A 86 6.49 -3.24 -23.98
N GLY A 87 7.23 -4.05 -23.24
CA GLY A 87 7.38 -5.49 -23.51
C GLY A 87 6.08 -6.28 -23.35
N GLU A 88 5.86 -7.28 -24.20
CA GLU A 88 4.65 -8.12 -24.20
C GLU A 88 4.79 -9.40 -23.35
N LYS A 89 6.02 -9.75 -22.95
CA LYS A 89 6.30 -10.96 -22.19
C LYS A 89 6.14 -10.70 -20.70
N TYR A 90 5.24 -11.44 -20.06
CA TYR A 90 5.01 -11.36 -18.62
C TYR A 90 4.85 -12.74 -17.96
N LYS A 91 5.09 -12.80 -16.65
CA LYS A 91 4.76 -13.91 -15.74
C LYS A 91 3.56 -13.51 -14.89
N ARG A 92 2.64 -14.44 -14.63
CA ARG A 92 1.52 -14.22 -13.69
C ARG A 92 1.96 -14.46 -12.26
N VAL A 93 1.58 -13.58 -11.35
CA VAL A 93 1.93 -13.63 -9.92
C VAL A 93 0.68 -13.40 -9.08
N LYS A 94 0.61 -14.04 -7.90
CA LYS A 94 -0.53 -13.92 -6.99
C LYS A 94 -0.74 -12.44 -6.60
N PRO A 95 -1.96 -11.90 -6.73
CA PRO A 95 -2.24 -10.52 -6.34
C PRO A 95 -1.93 -10.28 -4.86
N LEU A 96 -1.53 -9.05 -4.52
CA LEU A 96 -1.27 -8.65 -3.13
C LEU A 96 -2.56 -8.43 -2.35
N GLY A 97 -3.60 -7.93 -3.01
CA GLY A 97 -4.92 -7.68 -2.41
C GLY A 97 -5.70 -8.97 -2.14
N TRP A 98 -6.56 -8.93 -1.12
CA TRP A 98 -7.48 -10.03 -0.79
C TRP A 98 -8.55 -10.25 -1.87
N ILE A 99 -8.93 -9.19 -2.59
CA ILE A 99 -9.98 -9.22 -3.61
C ILE A 99 -9.37 -8.71 -4.92
N ALA A 100 -9.03 -9.62 -5.82
CA ALA A 100 -8.55 -9.29 -7.15
C ALA A 100 -9.12 -10.25 -8.19
N PHE A 101 -9.80 -9.70 -9.21
CA PHE A 101 -10.42 -10.49 -10.29
C PHE A 101 -9.41 -11.06 -11.27
N LYS A 102 -8.19 -10.51 -11.29
CA LYS A 102 -7.12 -10.94 -12.17
C LYS A 102 -5.81 -11.09 -11.41
N TRP A 103 -5.00 -12.02 -11.92
CA TRP A 103 -3.62 -12.21 -11.49
C TRP A 103 -2.77 -11.02 -11.92
N ASP A 104 -1.90 -10.57 -11.02
CA ASP A 104 -0.89 -9.56 -11.33
C ASP A 104 0.08 -10.09 -12.39
N ARG A 105 0.68 -9.15 -13.12
CA ARG A 105 1.68 -9.43 -14.14
C ARG A 105 3.01 -8.87 -13.71
N VAL A 106 4.08 -9.64 -13.89
CA VAL A 106 5.46 -9.16 -13.78
C VAL A 106 6.10 -9.26 -15.15
N CYS A 107 6.52 -8.12 -15.68
CA CYS A 107 7.20 -8.06 -16.98
C CYS A 107 8.52 -8.86 -16.93
N LYS A 108 8.79 -9.68 -17.94
CA LYS A 108 10.05 -10.45 -18.00
C LYS A 108 11.26 -9.60 -18.38
N ASP A 109 11.06 -8.47 -19.06
CA ASP A 109 12.15 -7.64 -19.59
C ASP A 109 12.63 -6.61 -18.56
N CYS A 110 11.72 -5.99 -17.80
CA CYS A 110 12.06 -4.93 -16.83
C CYS A 110 11.66 -5.23 -15.38
N ALA A 111 11.17 -6.44 -15.10
CA ALA A 111 10.69 -6.87 -13.77
C ALA A 111 9.57 -6.01 -13.14
N THR A 112 8.97 -5.09 -13.88
CA THR A 112 7.90 -4.22 -13.35
C THR A 112 6.64 -5.05 -13.12
N ARG A 113 6.11 -4.97 -11.89
CA ARG A 113 4.83 -5.56 -11.50
C ARG A 113 3.69 -4.58 -11.81
N TYR A 114 2.62 -5.06 -12.40
CA TYR A 114 1.43 -4.27 -12.72
C TYR A 114 0.17 -5.14 -12.70
N THR A 115 -0.97 -4.55 -12.31
CA THR A 115 -2.26 -5.22 -12.23
C THR A 115 -3.11 -4.79 -13.42
N PRO A 116 -3.63 -5.73 -14.24
CA PRO A 116 -4.51 -5.35 -15.35
C PRO A 116 -5.85 -4.83 -14.80
N PRO A 117 -6.46 -3.82 -15.45
CA PRO A 117 -7.73 -3.28 -14.98
C PRO A 117 -8.83 -4.34 -14.97
N THR A 118 -9.75 -4.22 -14.01
CA THR A 118 -10.94 -5.08 -13.89
C THR A 118 -11.74 -5.02 -15.20
N PRO A 119 -12.15 -6.16 -15.77
CA PRO A 119 -12.89 -6.15 -17.03
C PRO A 119 -14.24 -5.46 -16.84
N TRP A 120 -14.65 -4.65 -17.83
CA TRP A 120 -15.89 -3.86 -17.78
C TRP A 120 -17.15 -4.70 -17.47
N TRP A 121 -17.23 -5.93 -18.01
CA TRP A 121 -18.35 -6.83 -17.73
C TRP A 121 -18.45 -7.19 -16.25
N ALA A 122 -17.32 -7.33 -15.53
CA ALA A 122 -17.35 -7.66 -14.10
C ALA A 122 -17.90 -6.48 -13.31
N ALA A 123 -17.48 -5.25 -13.65
CA ALA A 123 -18.03 -4.06 -13.02
C ALA A 123 -19.54 -3.93 -13.27
N LEU A 124 -20.02 -4.23 -14.49
CA LEU A 124 -21.45 -4.30 -14.79
C LEU A 124 -22.18 -5.38 -13.98
N THR A 125 -21.56 -6.55 -13.76
CA THR A 125 -22.17 -7.58 -12.90
C THR A 125 -22.31 -7.12 -11.46
N PHE A 126 -21.33 -6.37 -10.90
CA PHE A 126 -21.45 -5.81 -9.55
C PHE A 126 -22.56 -4.77 -9.45
N VAL A 127 -22.69 -3.90 -10.44
CA VAL A 127 -23.77 -2.91 -10.48
C VAL A 127 -25.13 -3.59 -10.62
N GLY A 128 -25.26 -4.56 -11.54
CA GLY A 128 -26.51 -5.28 -11.78
C GLY A 128 -26.96 -6.10 -10.57
N VAL A 129 -26.08 -6.92 -10.00
CA VAL A 129 -26.36 -7.70 -8.78
C VAL A 129 -26.63 -6.77 -7.60
N GLY A 130 -25.85 -5.69 -7.46
CA GLY A 130 -26.04 -4.70 -6.41
C GLY A 130 -27.39 -4.00 -6.49
N LEU A 131 -27.86 -3.62 -7.68
CA LEU A 131 -29.19 -3.05 -7.89
C LEU A 131 -30.31 -4.02 -7.53
N LEU A 132 -30.16 -5.31 -7.86
CA LEU A 132 -31.13 -6.32 -7.45
C LEU A 132 -31.18 -6.46 -5.93
N LEU A 133 -30.03 -6.62 -5.26
CA LEU A 133 -29.96 -6.75 -3.80
C LEU A 133 -30.47 -5.50 -3.07
N ALA A 134 -30.07 -4.31 -3.53
CA ALA A 134 -30.52 -3.03 -2.98
C ALA A 134 -32.02 -2.83 -3.19
N GLY A 135 -32.54 -3.15 -4.37
CA GLY A 135 -33.95 -3.05 -4.70
C GLY A 135 -34.81 -4.00 -3.86
N PHE A 136 -34.45 -5.29 -3.82
CA PHE A 136 -35.18 -6.28 -3.02
C PHE A 136 -35.11 -5.94 -1.52
N GLY A 137 -33.92 -5.62 -0.99
CA GLY A 137 -33.76 -5.24 0.41
C GLY A 137 -34.54 -3.98 0.76
N GLY A 138 -34.46 -2.93 -0.06
CA GLY A 138 -35.15 -1.66 0.16
C GLY A 138 -36.67 -1.78 0.09
N ILE A 139 -37.19 -2.46 -0.94
CA ILE A 139 -38.64 -2.70 -1.09
C ILE A 139 -39.16 -3.54 0.07
N SER A 140 -38.44 -4.59 0.48
CA SER A 140 -38.90 -5.47 1.54
C SER A 140 -38.92 -4.77 2.91
N VAL A 141 -37.89 -3.96 3.22
CA VAL A 141 -37.88 -3.11 4.42
C VAL A 141 -39.04 -2.12 4.40
N LEU A 142 -39.28 -1.44 3.27
CA LEU A 142 -40.38 -0.48 3.13
C LEU A 142 -41.75 -1.14 3.35
N LEU A 143 -41.99 -2.29 2.71
CA LEU A 143 -43.23 -3.05 2.88
C LEU A 143 -43.38 -3.59 4.32
N GLY A 144 -42.28 -4.00 4.96
CA GLY A 144 -42.27 -4.43 6.36
C GLY A 144 -42.66 -3.30 7.31
N MET A 145 -42.11 -2.10 7.11
CA MET A 145 -42.46 -0.92 7.90
C MET A 145 -43.92 -0.50 7.71
N LEU A 146 -44.45 -0.59 6.48
CA LEU A 146 -45.84 -0.24 6.19
C LEU A 146 -46.87 -1.18 6.86
N LYS A 147 -46.51 -2.44 7.10
CA LYS A 147 -47.42 -3.41 7.76
C LYS A 147 -47.43 -3.31 9.28
N GLY A 148 -46.36 -2.79 9.90
CA GLY A 148 -46.31 -2.58 11.35
C GLY A 148 -46.23 -3.86 12.20
N ASP A 149 -45.92 -5.02 11.62
CA ASP A 149 -45.83 -6.29 12.34
C ASP A 149 -44.51 -6.43 13.13
N PRO A 150 -44.50 -6.38 14.48
CA PRO A 150 -43.27 -6.42 15.27
C PRO A 150 -42.54 -7.77 15.20
N LEU A 151 -43.24 -8.87 14.91
CA LEU A 151 -42.63 -10.20 14.74
C LEU A 151 -41.71 -10.29 13.51
N ARG A 152 -41.78 -9.35 12.56
CA ARG A 152 -40.94 -9.34 11.34
C ARG A 152 -39.63 -8.57 11.50
N LEU A 153 -39.38 -7.92 12.63
CA LEU A 153 -38.17 -7.14 12.89
C LEU A 153 -36.84 -7.87 12.54
N PRO A 154 -36.61 -9.14 12.91
CA PRO A 154 -35.36 -9.83 12.55
C PRO A 154 -35.23 -10.06 11.03
N ALA A 155 -36.35 -10.32 10.33
CA ALA A 155 -36.34 -10.47 8.88
C ALA A 155 -36.02 -9.13 8.20
N ILE A 156 -36.65 -8.03 8.66
CA ILE A 156 -36.40 -6.67 8.17
C ILE A 156 -34.92 -6.29 8.36
N ALA A 157 -34.30 -6.65 9.48
CA ALA A 157 -32.89 -6.38 9.72
C ALA A 157 -31.97 -7.13 8.73
N CYS A 158 -32.27 -8.41 8.46
CA CYS A 158 -31.52 -9.22 7.49
C CYS A 158 -31.66 -8.68 6.05
N GLU A 159 -32.88 -8.36 5.64
CA GLU A 159 -33.17 -7.80 4.32
C GLU A 159 -32.55 -6.40 4.15
N GLY A 160 -32.58 -5.58 5.21
CA GLY A 160 -31.91 -4.30 5.24
C GLY A 160 -30.38 -4.44 5.08
N PHE A 161 -29.77 -5.44 5.73
CA PHE A 161 -28.36 -5.73 5.57
C PHE A 161 -28.00 -6.15 4.13
N LEU A 162 -28.83 -6.97 3.49
CA LEU A 162 -28.68 -7.28 2.06
C LEU A 162 -28.78 -6.02 1.19
N GLY A 163 -29.68 -5.10 1.55
CA GLY A 163 -29.78 -3.80 0.89
C GLY A 163 -28.48 -2.98 0.99
N ILE A 164 -27.86 -2.94 2.17
CA ILE A 164 -26.57 -2.26 2.41
C ILE A 164 -25.45 -2.90 1.57
N ILE A 165 -25.35 -4.24 1.57
CA ILE A 165 -24.39 -4.97 0.72
C ILE A 165 -24.62 -4.65 -0.76
N GLY A 166 -25.88 -4.57 -1.19
CA GLY A 166 -26.25 -4.14 -2.54
C GLY A 166 -25.71 -2.76 -2.88
N CYS A 167 -25.94 -1.77 -2.02
CA CYS A 167 -25.43 -0.41 -2.19
C CYS A 167 -23.89 -0.35 -2.25
N LEU A 168 -23.19 -1.09 -1.38
CA LEU A 168 -21.72 -1.18 -1.42
C LEU A 168 -21.24 -1.80 -2.75
N SER A 169 -21.93 -2.83 -3.23
CA SER A 169 -21.61 -3.48 -4.51
C SER A 169 -21.78 -2.53 -5.69
N ILE A 170 -22.86 -1.73 -5.70
CA ILE A 170 -23.08 -0.67 -6.70
C ILE A 170 -21.96 0.36 -6.63
N TYR A 171 -21.64 0.85 -5.43
CA TYR A 171 -20.58 1.84 -5.23
C TYR A 171 -19.23 1.35 -5.77
N HIS A 172 -18.83 0.12 -5.44
CA HIS A 172 -17.59 -0.47 -5.95
C HIS A 172 -17.63 -0.72 -7.45
N GLY A 173 -18.76 -1.17 -8.00
CA GLY A 173 -18.95 -1.34 -9.43
C GLY A 173 -18.80 -0.03 -10.20
N LEU A 174 -19.46 1.04 -9.73
CA LEU A 174 -19.37 2.38 -10.31
C LEU A 174 -17.95 2.95 -10.18
N ARG A 175 -17.33 2.85 -9.00
CA ARG A 175 -15.93 3.29 -8.80
C ARG A 175 -14.99 2.59 -9.79
N SER A 176 -15.17 1.29 -10.01
CA SER A 176 -14.37 0.52 -10.97
C SER A 176 -14.61 0.93 -12.43
N LEU A 177 -15.79 1.47 -12.77
CA LEU A 177 -16.11 1.96 -14.11
C LEU A 177 -15.54 3.36 -14.35
N PHE A 178 -15.63 4.26 -13.37
CA PHE A 178 -15.21 5.66 -13.53
C PHE A 178 -13.70 5.86 -13.34
N ASN A 179 -13.07 5.12 -12.44
CA ASN A 179 -11.64 5.25 -12.13
C ASN A 179 -10.90 3.90 -12.36
N PRO A 180 -10.79 3.44 -13.62
CA PRO A 180 -10.09 2.20 -13.92
C PRO A 180 -8.58 2.34 -13.63
N GLY A 181 -8.14 1.79 -12.51
CA GLY A 181 -6.72 1.77 -12.10
C GLY A 181 -6.46 2.13 -10.64
N ASP A 182 -7.43 2.70 -9.93
CA ASP A 182 -7.31 3.13 -8.53
C ASP A 182 -7.91 2.10 -7.54
N VAL A 183 -7.56 0.82 -7.73
CA VAL A 183 -8.11 -0.32 -6.98
C VAL A 183 -7.03 -1.06 -6.20
#